data_AF-G5AU79-F1
#
_entry.id   AF-G5AU79-F1
#
_cell.length_a   1.000
_cell.length_b   1.000
_cell.length_c   1.000
_cell.angle_alpha   90.00
_cell.angle_beta   90.00
_cell.angle_gamma   90.00
#
_symmetry.space_group_name_H-M   'P 1'
#
loop_
_entity.id
_entity.type
_entity.pdbx_description
1 polymer ?
#
loop_
_entity_poly.entity_id
_entity_poly.type
_entity_poly.pdbx_seq_one_letter_code
_entity_poly.pdbx_strand_id
1 'polypeptide(L)'
;METFPICRTLRYVPEESKDKVTPDEDVLGTLLKVFQALFLNDLNKQSDILTMLPEPVKSKYQDLLTLQHQRVNLVDNRHQQQNIFKPEEILYKTLGFSVARATSSLISAGRGVFVTKGLVPKGAVVSIYPGTIYQKYEPIFFQSIGNPFIFRCLDGVLIDGNDKGISKAVYRSCSGRDRIGPLKMSDSTWLTSEICNPLAVGQYVNNCSNDRPANVCYQEFEVPAVFPIELKQYLPNIAYSYDKQSPLRCVVLVALRDIKQGEELFSNYYTIVS
;
A
#
# COMPACT_ATOMS: atom_id res chain seq x y z
N MET A 1 -3.05 -23.35 28.12
CA MET A 1 -2.40 -22.67 26.98
C MET A 1 -2.98 -23.31 25.73
N GLU A 2 -4.13 -22.83 25.28
CA GLU A 2 -4.85 -23.43 24.15
C GLU A 2 -4.14 -23.05 22.85
N THR A 3 -3.56 -24.05 22.19
CA THR A 3 -2.98 -23.93 20.86
C THR A 3 -4.12 -23.92 19.84
N PHE A 4 -4.55 -22.73 19.43
CA PHE A 4 -5.44 -22.61 18.28
C PHE A 4 -4.75 -23.20 17.04
N PRO A 5 -5.40 -24.12 16.31
CA PRO A 5 -4.82 -24.67 15.10
C PRO A 5 -4.66 -23.55 14.07
N ILE A 6 -3.41 -23.23 13.72
CA ILE A 6 -3.11 -22.39 12.56
C ILE A 6 -3.61 -23.18 11.36
N CYS A 7 -4.70 -22.74 10.75
CA CYS A 7 -5.18 -23.29 9.49
C CYS A 7 -4.13 -22.97 8.42
N ARG A 8 -3.21 -23.90 8.17
CA ARG A 8 -2.28 -23.86 7.04
C ARG A 8 -3.02 -24.32 5.80
N THR A 9 -3.87 -23.46 5.27
CA THR A 9 -4.37 -23.67 3.91
C THR A 9 -3.21 -23.31 2.99
N LEU A 10 -2.76 -24.21 2.12
CA LEU A 10 -1.71 -23.90 1.15
C LEU A 10 -2.42 -23.48 -0.15
N ARG A 11 -2.17 -22.26 -0.64
CA ARG A 11 -2.63 -21.87 -1.97
C ARG A 11 -1.72 -22.52 -3.00
N TYR A 12 -2.24 -23.51 -3.72
CA TYR A 12 -1.54 -24.12 -4.85
C TYR A 12 -1.69 -23.21 -6.08
N VAL A 13 -0.57 -22.88 -6.71
CA VAL A 13 -0.54 -22.11 -7.95
C VAL A 13 0.27 -22.88 -8.99
N PRO A 14 -0.36 -23.32 -10.10
CA PRO A 14 0.32 -24.15 -11.10
C PRO A 14 1.33 -23.39 -11.96
N GLU A 15 1.17 -22.07 -12.13
CA GLU A 15 2.08 -21.19 -12.89
C GLU A 15 2.07 -19.79 -12.24
N GLU A 16 3.18 -19.08 -12.18
CA GLU A 16 3.26 -17.73 -11.57
C GLU A 16 2.22 -16.75 -12.14
N SER A 17 1.92 -16.86 -13.45
CA SER A 17 0.89 -16.08 -14.14
C SER A 17 -0.52 -16.29 -13.58
N LYS A 18 -0.78 -17.44 -12.93
CA LYS A 18 -2.06 -17.83 -12.32
C LYS A 18 -2.15 -17.48 -10.83
N ASP A 19 -1.10 -16.90 -10.23
CA ASP A 19 -1.18 -16.39 -8.85
C ASP A 19 -1.97 -15.08 -8.77
N LYS A 20 -2.03 -14.34 -9.89
CA LYS A 20 -2.63 -13.02 -9.96
C LYS A 20 -4.15 -13.11 -10.05
N VAL A 21 -4.82 -12.49 -9.09
CA VAL A 21 -6.29 -12.37 -9.08
C VAL A 21 -6.74 -11.22 -9.98
N THR A 22 -5.91 -10.18 -10.06
CA THR A 22 -6.17 -8.96 -10.83
C THR A 22 -4.97 -8.69 -11.75
N PRO A 23 -5.17 -8.29 -13.02
CA PRO A 23 -4.07 -7.92 -13.91
C PRO A 23 -3.18 -6.80 -13.33
N ASP A 24 -1.89 -6.79 -13.67
CA ASP A 24 -0.96 -5.76 -13.18
C ASP A 24 -1.34 -4.36 -13.70
N GLU A 25 -1.94 -4.27 -14.89
CA GLU A 25 -2.44 -3.04 -15.47
C GLU A 25 -3.54 -2.42 -14.59
N ASP A 26 -4.42 -3.25 -14.05
CA ASP A 26 -5.52 -2.83 -13.16
C ASP A 26 -4.98 -2.43 -11.78
N VAL A 27 -3.97 -3.15 -11.27
CA VAL A 27 -3.25 -2.78 -10.04
C VAL A 27 -2.59 -1.41 -10.23
N LEU A 28 -1.81 -1.24 -11.29
CA LEU A 28 -1.13 0.01 -11.63
C LEU A 28 -2.14 1.15 -11.78
N GLY A 29 -3.23 0.95 -12.54
CA GLY A 29 -4.29 1.93 -12.73
C GLY A 29 -4.92 2.37 -11.41
N THR A 30 -5.17 1.42 -10.50
CA THR A 30 -5.70 1.70 -9.16
C THR A 30 -4.74 2.54 -8.33
N LEU A 31 -3.45 2.15 -8.28
CA LEU A 31 -2.42 2.89 -7.54
C LEU A 31 -2.24 4.31 -8.06
N LEU A 32 -2.13 4.48 -9.39
CA LEU A 32 -2.02 5.80 -10.01
C LEU A 32 -3.22 6.68 -9.69
N LYS A 33 -4.44 6.12 -9.75
CA LYS A 33 -5.67 6.86 -9.44
C LYS A 33 -5.69 7.36 -8.01
N VAL A 34 -5.35 6.50 -7.03
CA VAL A 34 -5.30 6.87 -5.61
C VAL A 34 -4.19 7.89 -5.35
N PHE A 35 -2.98 7.65 -5.86
CA PHE A 35 -1.84 8.52 -5.60
C PHE A 35 -2.02 9.90 -6.24
N GLN A 36 -2.63 9.98 -7.43
CA GLN A 36 -3.01 11.26 -8.05
C GLN A 36 -4.04 12.01 -7.20
N ALA A 37 -5.04 11.31 -6.67
CA ALA A 37 -6.06 11.92 -5.80
C ALA A 37 -5.44 12.44 -4.49
N LEU A 38 -4.49 11.71 -3.89
CA LEU A 38 -3.76 12.15 -2.71
C LEU A 38 -2.88 13.37 -3.01
N PHE A 39 -2.19 13.37 -4.16
CA PHE A 39 -1.35 14.48 -4.59
C PHE A 39 -2.16 15.77 -4.82
N LEU A 40 -3.32 15.65 -5.49
CA LEU A 40 -4.24 16.77 -5.72
C LEU A 40 -4.82 17.32 -4.41
N ASN A 41 -5.13 16.46 -3.43
CA ASN A 41 -5.68 16.89 -2.15
C ASN A 41 -4.71 17.76 -1.33
N ASP A 42 -3.40 17.58 -1.50
CA ASP A 42 -2.37 18.32 -0.77
C ASP A 42 -1.57 19.28 -1.67
N LEU A 43 -2.10 19.63 -2.86
CA LEU A 43 -1.33 20.26 -3.92
C LEU A 43 -0.65 21.58 -3.51
N ASN A 44 -1.28 22.37 -2.65
CA ASN A 44 -0.68 23.60 -2.12
C ASN A 44 0.62 23.34 -1.36
N LYS A 45 0.69 22.23 -0.62
CA LYS A 45 1.93 21.82 0.07
C LYS A 45 2.93 21.16 -0.89
N GLN A 46 2.50 20.81 -2.09
CA GLN A 46 3.33 20.24 -3.16
C GLN A 46 3.89 21.32 -4.10
N SER A 47 3.76 22.62 -3.77
CA SER A 47 4.24 23.73 -4.62
C SER A 47 5.70 23.56 -5.03
N ASP A 48 6.56 23.23 -4.07
CA ASP A 48 7.99 23.06 -4.30
C ASP A 48 8.26 21.91 -5.27
N ILE A 49 7.52 20.81 -5.11
CA ILE A 49 7.59 19.65 -6.01
C ILE A 49 7.10 20.04 -7.40
N LEU A 50 5.93 20.67 -7.51
CA LEU A 50 5.34 21.10 -8.78
C LEU A 50 6.28 22.00 -9.57
N THR A 51 6.98 22.93 -8.94
CA THR A 51 7.90 23.84 -9.65
C THR A 51 9.05 23.10 -10.34
N MET A 52 9.45 21.94 -9.82
CA MET A 52 10.54 21.11 -10.36
C MET A 52 10.10 20.09 -11.40
N LEU A 53 8.79 19.86 -11.57
CA LEU A 53 8.28 18.92 -12.57
C LEU A 53 8.34 19.52 -13.98
N PRO A 54 8.35 18.70 -15.06
CA PRO A 54 8.23 19.20 -16.42
C PRO A 54 6.88 19.92 -16.66
N GLU A 55 6.86 20.95 -17.51
CA GLU A 55 5.64 21.72 -17.84
C GLU A 55 4.42 20.87 -18.24
N PRO A 56 4.55 19.79 -19.05
CA PRO A 56 3.41 18.93 -19.37
C PRO A 56 2.75 18.32 -18.13
N VAL A 57 3.55 17.98 -17.10
CA VAL A 57 3.05 17.43 -15.84
C VAL A 57 2.39 18.52 -15.00
N LYS A 58 2.99 19.71 -14.93
CA LYS A 58 2.39 20.86 -14.23
C LYS A 58 1.02 21.22 -14.79
N SER A 59 0.93 21.38 -16.12
CA SER A 59 -0.32 21.69 -16.82
C SER A 59 -1.39 20.66 -16.52
N LYS A 60 -1.04 19.36 -16.60
CA LYS A 60 -1.97 18.26 -16.28
C LYS A 60 -2.59 18.41 -14.88
N TYR A 61 -1.80 18.72 -13.85
CA TYR A 61 -2.32 18.87 -12.49
C TYR A 61 -3.13 20.15 -12.30
N GLN A 62 -2.77 21.24 -12.98
CA GLN A 62 -3.56 22.47 -13.00
C GLN A 62 -4.92 22.23 -13.68
N ASP A 63 -4.95 21.53 -14.81
CA ASP A 63 -6.18 21.18 -15.52
C ASP A 63 -7.08 20.29 -14.65
N LEU A 64 -6.52 19.27 -14.00
CA LEU A 64 -7.28 18.41 -13.08
C LEU A 64 -7.86 19.18 -11.89
N LEU A 65 -7.12 20.14 -11.33
CA LEU A 65 -7.64 21.02 -10.29
C LEU A 65 -8.81 21.87 -10.77
N THR A 66 -8.72 22.47 -11.97
CA THR A 66 -9.81 23.32 -12.48
C THR A 66 -11.10 22.51 -12.67
N LEU A 67 -11.00 21.29 -13.18
CA LEU A 67 -12.13 20.36 -13.30
C LEU A 67 -12.73 19.97 -11.94
N GLN A 68 -11.89 19.77 -10.93
CA GLN A 68 -12.35 19.45 -9.57
C GLN A 68 -13.09 20.63 -8.94
N HIS A 69 -12.58 21.85 -9.08
CA HIS A 69 -13.24 23.06 -8.59
C HIS A 69 -14.58 23.32 -9.30
N GLN A 70 -14.66 23.09 -10.62
CA GLN A 70 -15.92 23.22 -11.36
C GLN A 70 -16.99 22.22 -10.88
N ARG A 71 -16.60 20.97 -10.59
CA ARG A 71 -17.52 19.96 -10.04
C ARG A 71 -18.01 20.28 -8.63
N VAL A 72 -17.16 20.84 -7.77
CA VAL A 72 -17.53 21.21 -6.39
C VAL A 72 -18.42 22.44 -6.37
N ASN A 73 -18.20 23.42 -7.26
CA ASN A 73 -19.04 24.63 -7.38
C ASN A 73 -20.50 24.35 -7.81
N LEU A 74 -20.79 23.16 -8.36
CA LEU A 74 -22.15 22.74 -8.71
C LEU A 74 -22.91 22.10 -7.54
N VAL A 75 -22.24 21.73 -6.45
CA VAL A 75 -22.82 20.86 -5.41
C VAL A 75 -23.00 21.55 -4.05
N ASP A 76 -22.22 22.57 -3.66
CA ASP A 76 -22.48 23.29 -2.41
C ASP A 76 -21.92 24.73 -2.37
N ASN A 77 -22.82 25.70 -2.35
CA ASN A 77 -22.53 27.10 -2.02
C ASN A 77 -22.64 27.28 -0.49
N ARG A 78 -21.58 26.96 0.26
CA ARG A 78 -21.33 27.48 1.62
C ARG A 78 -19.89 27.12 2.09
N HIS A 79 -19.08 28.16 2.25
CA HIS A 79 -17.78 28.21 2.95
C HIS A 79 -16.57 27.53 2.27
N GLN A 80 -15.93 28.26 1.35
CA GLN A 80 -14.63 27.95 0.77
C GLN A 80 -13.48 28.19 1.78
N GLN A 81 -13.26 27.24 2.68
CA GLN A 81 -11.89 26.83 3.03
C GLN A 81 -11.59 25.60 2.16
N GLN A 82 -10.42 25.54 1.52
CA GLN A 82 -9.97 24.32 0.85
C GLN A 82 -9.83 23.23 1.93
N ASN A 83 -10.89 22.46 2.15
CA ASN A 83 -10.91 21.38 3.12
C ASN A 83 -10.00 20.28 2.59
N ILE A 84 -8.76 20.25 3.08
CA ILE A 84 -7.86 19.12 2.91
C ILE A 84 -8.56 17.92 3.57
N PHE A 85 -8.97 16.95 2.76
CA PHE A 85 -9.61 15.74 3.27
C PHE A 85 -8.57 14.83 3.90
N LYS A 86 -9.00 14.01 4.85
CA LYS A 86 -8.12 12.97 5.40
C LYS A 86 -7.81 11.92 4.32
N PRO A 87 -6.64 11.29 4.33
CA PRO A 87 -6.27 10.30 3.32
C PRO A 87 -7.28 9.16 3.17
N GLU A 88 -7.90 8.70 4.26
CA GLU A 88 -8.94 7.66 4.22
C GLU A 88 -10.19 8.13 3.48
N GLU A 89 -10.55 9.42 3.59
CA GLU A 89 -11.67 10.01 2.87
C GLU A 89 -11.37 10.17 1.38
N ILE A 90 -10.12 10.47 1.03
CA ILE A 90 -9.67 10.46 -0.37
C ILE A 90 -9.76 9.05 -0.94
N LEU A 91 -9.34 8.03 -0.19
CA LEU A 91 -9.48 6.64 -0.62
C LEU A 91 -10.96 6.29 -0.88
N TYR A 92 -11.86 6.66 0.04
CA TYR A 92 -13.31 6.44 -0.12
C TYR A 92 -13.86 7.11 -1.38
N LYS A 93 -13.55 8.39 -1.58
CA LYS A 93 -14.02 9.13 -2.76
C LYS A 93 -13.46 8.56 -4.07
N THR A 94 -12.28 7.94 -4.02
CA THR A 94 -11.58 7.45 -5.21
C THR A 94 -11.98 6.04 -5.60
N LEU A 95 -12.12 5.15 -4.61
CA LEU A 95 -12.37 3.71 -4.81
C LEU A 95 -13.72 3.22 -4.27
N GLY A 96 -14.47 4.05 -3.55
CA GLY A 96 -15.76 3.67 -2.94
C GLY A 96 -15.65 2.98 -1.59
N PHE A 97 -14.44 2.85 -1.02
CA PHE A 97 -14.22 2.29 0.31
C PHE A 97 -13.03 2.93 1.04
N SER A 98 -12.99 2.79 2.37
CA SER A 98 -11.82 3.12 3.20
C SER A 98 -11.39 1.90 4.00
N VAL A 99 -10.11 1.83 4.33
CA VAL A 99 -9.57 0.87 5.29
C VAL A 99 -8.83 1.58 6.42
N ALA A 100 -8.81 0.96 7.61
CA ALA A 100 -8.01 1.45 8.73
C ALA A 100 -7.58 0.31 9.66
N ARG A 101 -6.54 0.58 10.47
CA ARG A 101 -6.07 -0.33 11.51
C ARG A 101 -6.93 -0.20 12.76
N ALA A 102 -7.55 -1.29 13.21
CA ALA A 102 -8.26 -1.36 14.49
C ALA A 102 -7.77 -2.56 15.33
N THR A 103 -8.30 -2.72 16.54
CA THR A 103 -8.09 -3.94 17.34
C THR A 103 -8.65 -5.13 16.57
N SER A 104 -7.88 -6.20 16.42
CA SER A 104 -8.33 -7.39 15.70
C SER A 104 -9.49 -8.06 16.43
N SER A 105 -10.39 -8.68 15.67
CA SER A 105 -11.43 -9.57 16.20
C SER A 105 -10.89 -10.93 16.64
N LEU A 106 -9.64 -11.26 16.31
CA LEU A 106 -8.95 -12.47 16.77
C LEU A 106 -8.32 -12.24 18.16
N ILE A 107 -8.49 -13.23 19.04
CA ILE A 107 -7.92 -13.21 20.39
C ILE A 107 -6.39 -13.15 20.29
N SER A 108 -5.79 -12.19 20.98
CA SER A 108 -4.33 -12.00 21.07
C SER A 108 -3.60 -11.72 19.75
N ALA A 109 -4.30 -11.41 18.65
CA ALA A 109 -3.68 -11.02 17.38
C ALA A 109 -3.23 -9.53 17.35
N GLY A 110 -3.63 -8.75 18.36
CA GLY A 110 -3.29 -7.33 18.44
C GLY A 110 -4.14 -6.49 17.49
N ARG A 111 -3.55 -6.03 16.37
CA ARG A 111 -4.23 -5.15 15.40
C ARG A 111 -4.63 -5.92 14.15
N GLY A 112 -5.69 -5.46 13.50
CA GLY A 112 -6.15 -5.93 12.19
C GLY A 112 -6.45 -4.75 11.27
N VAL A 113 -6.74 -5.04 10.01
CA VAL A 113 -7.20 -4.04 9.03
C VAL A 113 -8.68 -4.26 8.76
N PHE A 114 -9.47 -3.20 8.77
CA PHE A 114 -10.92 -3.26 8.60
C PHE A 114 -11.36 -2.35 7.47
N VAL A 115 -12.41 -2.76 6.75
CA VAL A 115 -13.15 -1.85 5.87
C VAL A 115 -13.97 -0.92 6.74
N THR A 116 -13.61 0.36 6.80
CA THR A 116 -14.26 1.32 7.71
C THR A 116 -15.43 2.06 7.08
N LYS A 117 -15.44 2.19 5.75
CA LYS A 117 -16.52 2.81 4.97
C LYS A 117 -16.66 2.09 3.63
N GLY A 118 -17.90 1.98 3.14
CA GLY A 118 -18.18 1.53 1.78
C GLY A 118 -18.11 0.01 1.57
N LEU A 119 -17.91 -0.38 0.31
CA LEU A 119 -17.84 -1.78 -0.13
C LEU A 119 -16.57 -1.96 -0.95
N VAL A 120 -15.77 -2.96 -0.60
CA VAL A 120 -14.64 -3.39 -1.43
C VAL A 120 -15.17 -4.44 -2.41
N PRO A 121 -15.16 -4.21 -3.73
CA PRO A 121 -15.58 -5.22 -4.68
C PRO A 121 -14.50 -6.30 -4.85
N LYS A 122 -14.91 -7.52 -5.21
CA LYS A 122 -14.00 -8.60 -5.61
C LYS A 122 -13.01 -8.10 -6.68
N GLY A 123 -11.74 -8.47 -6.53
CA GLY A 123 -10.64 -8.07 -7.43
C GLY A 123 -10.06 -6.68 -7.15
N ALA A 124 -10.62 -5.90 -6.21
CA ALA A 124 -10.05 -4.60 -5.86
C ALA A 124 -8.75 -4.73 -5.07
N VAL A 125 -7.80 -3.81 -5.33
CA VAL A 125 -6.63 -3.60 -4.47
C VAL A 125 -7.08 -2.90 -3.19
N VAL A 126 -6.88 -3.55 -2.05
CA VAL A 126 -7.40 -3.11 -0.74
C VAL A 126 -6.32 -2.51 0.14
N SER A 127 -5.09 -3.01 0.04
CA SER A 127 -3.92 -2.48 0.74
C SER A 127 -2.62 -2.87 0.03
N ILE A 128 -1.52 -2.28 0.47
CA ILE A 128 -0.14 -2.55 0.05
C ILE A 128 0.62 -3.02 1.29
N TYR A 129 1.41 -4.08 1.16
CA TYR A 129 2.36 -4.52 2.17
C TYR A 129 3.60 -3.61 2.12
N PRO A 130 3.80 -2.74 3.12
CA PRO A 130 4.92 -1.82 3.12
C PRO A 130 6.21 -2.55 3.53
N GLY A 131 7.36 -1.96 3.23
CA GLY A 131 8.61 -2.43 3.82
C GLY A 131 9.87 -2.22 3.00
N THR A 132 11.00 -2.57 3.63
CA THR A 132 12.31 -2.59 2.95
C THR A 132 12.45 -3.89 2.17
N ILE A 133 12.80 -3.79 0.90
CA ILE A 133 12.97 -4.92 0.00
C ILE A 133 14.43 -5.37 0.05
N TYR A 134 14.65 -6.63 0.39
CA TYR A 134 15.94 -7.28 0.36
C TYR A 134 15.95 -8.30 -0.78
N GLN A 135 16.87 -8.10 -1.71
CA GLN A 135 17.17 -9.05 -2.76
C GLN A 135 17.86 -10.28 -2.19
N LYS A 136 17.91 -11.35 -3.00
CA LYS A 136 18.65 -12.55 -2.64
C LYS A 136 20.09 -12.19 -2.26
N TYR A 137 20.53 -12.71 -1.11
CA TYR A 137 21.85 -12.51 -0.51
C TYR A 137 22.11 -11.14 0.14
N GLU A 138 21.14 -10.24 0.19
CA GLU A 138 21.29 -8.99 0.93
C GLU A 138 21.21 -9.21 2.46
N PRO A 139 21.93 -8.40 3.26
CA PRO A 139 22.03 -8.60 4.69
C PRO A 139 20.74 -8.21 5.43
N ILE A 140 19.94 -9.23 5.76
CA ILE A 140 18.70 -9.09 6.54
C ILE A 140 18.78 -9.70 7.95
N PHE A 141 19.90 -10.33 8.30
CA PHE A 141 20.00 -11.21 9.49
C PHE A 141 19.43 -10.56 10.76
N PHE A 142 19.93 -9.39 11.16
CA PHE A 142 19.47 -8.72 12.39
C PHE A 142 18.00 -8.27 12.34
N GLN A 143 17.54 -7.84 11.16
CA GLN A 143 16.16 -7.39 10.92
C GLN A 143 15.18 -8.57 10.94
N SER A 144 15.65 -9.78 10.64
CA SER A 144 14.83 -10.99 10.54
C SER A 144 14.60 -11.73 11.86
N ILE A 145 15.44 -11.50 12.88
CA ILE A 145 15.35 -12.25 14.16
C ILE A 145 14.03 -11.93 14.86
N GLY A 146 13.17 -12.94 15.00
CA GLY A 146 11.88 -12.82 15.67
C GLY A 146 10.92 -11.84 15.00
N ASN A 147 11.12 -11.52 13.72
CA ASN A 147 10.32 -10.55 13.00
C ASN A 147 9.19 -11.26 12.21
N PRO A 148 7.92 -11.18 12.66
CA PRO A 148 6.80 -11.81 11.96
C PRO A 148 6.37 -11.03 10.71
N PHE A 149 6.92 -9.83 10.48
CA PHE A 149 6.60 -8.97 9.34
C PHE A 149 7.59 -9.11 8.18
N ILE A 150 8.35 -10.22 8.14
CA ILE A 150 9.13 -10.59 6.96
C ILE A 150 8.20 -11.34 6.00
N PHE A 151 7.83 -10.67 4.91
CA PHE A 151 7.17 -11.30 3.78
C PHE A 151 8.21 -11.88 2.83
N ARG A 152 7.99 -13.10 2.32
CA ARG A 152 8.86 -13.74 1.33
C ARG A 152 8.09 -13.90 0.03
N CYS A 153 8.57 -13.22 -1.01
CA CYS A 153 8.10 -13.38 -2.38
C CYS A 153 8.52 -14.74 -2.95
N LEU A 154 7.85 -15.16 -4.02
CA LEU A 154 8.06 -16.45 -4.69
C LEU A 154 9.51 -16.66 -5.16
N ASP A 155 10.14 -15.61 -5.69
CA ASP A 155 11.52 -15.60 -6.15
C ASP A 155 12.58 -15.52 -5.02
N GLY A 156 12.12 -15.48 -3.77
CA GLY A 156 12.97 -15.38 -2.59
C GLY A 156 13.37 -13.95 -2.20
N VAL A 157 12.85 -12.93 -2.89
CA VAL A 157 12.90 -11.54 -2.40
C VAL A 157 12.17 -11.44 -1.07
N LEU A 158 12.71 -10.68 -0.13
CA LEU A 158 12.13 -10.47 1.19
C LEU A 158 11.66 -9.02 1.33
N ILE A 159 10.51 -8.80 1.97
CA ILE A 159 10.01 -7.48 2.31
C ILE A 159 9.87 -7.41 3.83
N ASP A 160 10.59 -6.49 4.46
CA ASP A 160 10.53 -6.23 5.89
C ASP A 160 9.55 -5.10 6.21
N GLY A 161 8.34 -5.47 6.61
CA GLY A 161 7.25 -4.57 6.95
C GLY A 161 7.21 -4.16 8.42
N ASN A 162 8.24 -4.46 9.22
CA ASN A 162 8.25 -4.14 10.65
C ASN A 162 8.44 -2.63 10.88
N ASP A 163 7.46 -2.01 11.53
CA ASP A 163 7.41 -0.56 11.76
C ASP A 163 8.21 -0.08 12.99
N LYS A 164 8.98 -0.98 13.61
CA LYS A 164 9.71 -0.76 14.86
C LYS A 164 11.21 -1.08 14.73
N GLY A 165 11.97 -0.63 15.73
CA GLY A 165 13.36 -1.02 15.94
C GLY A 165 14.28 -0.79 14.74
N ILE A 166 15.13 -1.77 14.46
CA ILE A 166 16.13 -1.72 13.39
C ILE A 166 15.46 -1.64 12.01
N SER A 167 14.39 -2.41 11.77
CA SER A 167 13.64 -2.39 10.51
C SER A 167 13.17 -0.98 10.14
N LYS A 168 12.57 -0.27 11.11
CA LYS A 168 12.19 1.15 10.96
C LYS A 168 13.38 2.04 10.63
N ALA A 169 14.51 1.86 11.32
CA ALA A 169 15.70 2.67 11.12
C ALA A 169 16.29 2.44 9.71
N VAL A 170 16.35 1.19 9.26
CA VAL A 170 16.82 0.83 7.92
C VAL A 170 15.92 1.45 6.85
N TYR A 171 14.60 1.30 6.95
CA TYR A 171 13.67 1.89 5.98
C TYR A 171 13.87 3.40 5.87
N ARG A 172 13.96 4.11 7.00
CA ARG A 172 14.20 5.56 7.02
C ARG A 172 15.55 5.94 6.40
N SER A 173 16.58 5.15 6.65
CA SER A 173 17.91 5.35 6.05
C SER A 173 17.86 5.22 4.53
N CYS A 174 17.28 4.14 4.01
CA CYS A 174 17.08 3.95 2.57
C CYS A 174 16.24 5.09 1.97
N SER A 175 15.17 5.50 2.66
CA SER A 175 14.28 6.58 2.20
C SER A 175 15.00 7.92 2.10
N GLY A 176 15.90 8.21 3.04
CA GLY A 176 16.77 9.38 3.00
C GLY A 176 17.80 9.31 1.86
N ARG A 177 18.41 8.14 1.64
CA ARG A 177 19.38 7.90 0.55
C ARG A 177 18.78 8.15 -0.82
N ASP A 178 17.56 7.67 -1.06
CA ASP A 178 16.95 7.66 -2.40
C ASP A 178 16.23 8.99 -2.75
N ARG A 179 16.25 9.98 -1.85
CA ARG A 179 15.63 11.28 -2.07
C ARG A 179 16.34 12.06 -3.18
N ILE A 180 15.58 12.67 -4.10
CA ILE A 180 16.11 13.53 -5.16
C ILE A 180 15.64 14.97 -4.93
N GLY A 181 16.48 15.80 -4.33
CA GLY A 181 16.11 17.18 -3.97
C GLY A 181 14.85 17.20 -3.09
N PRO A 182 13.79 17.96 -3.44
CA PRO A 182 12.53 17.94 -2.69
C PRO A 182 11.69 16.67 -2.92
N LEU A 183 11.97 15.88 -3.97
CA LEU A 183 11.19 14.71 -4.34
C LEU A 183 11.47 13.54 -3.40
N LYS A 184 10.43 13.10 -2.70
CA LYS A 184 10.43 11.85 -1.94
C LYS A 184 10.17 10.68 -2.88
N MET A 185 11.00 9.64 -2.79
CA MET A 185 10.90 8.45 -3.65
C MET A 185 10.18 7.26 -3.01
N SER A 186 9.70 7.43 -1.78
CA SER A 186 8.97 6.43 -1.02
C SER A 186 8.11 7.10 0.05
N ASP A 187 7.05 6.44 0.48
CA ASP A 187 6.25 6.84 1.61
C ASP A 187 6.87 6.32 2.91
N SER A 188 7.36 7.20 3.79
CA SER A 188 7.83 6.83 5.13
C SER A 188 6.78 7.01 6.22
N THR A 189 5.58 7.48 5.88
CA THR A 189 4.54 7.86 6.83
C THR A 189 3.79 6.66 7.41
N TRP A 190 3.86 5.49 6.77
CA TRP A 190 3.38 4.23 7.36
C TRP A 190 4.12 3.85 8.67
N LEU A 191 5.29 4.46 8.91
CA LEU A 191 6.06 4.34 10.15
C LEU A 191 5.66 5.35 11.25
N THR A 192 4.65 6.18 11.00
CA THR A 192 4.16 7.24 11.89
C THR A 192 2.66 7.09 12.17
N SER A 193 2.11 7.97 13.02
CA SER A 193 0.67 8.05 13.25
C SER A 193 -0.09 8.75 12.11
N GLU A 194 0.60 9.63 11.38
CA GLU A 194 0.03 10.47 10.32
C GLU A 194 0.32 9.84 8.95
N ILE A 195 -0.49 8.87 8.55
CA ILE A 195 -0.31 8.11 7.31
C ILE A 195 -0.78 8.95 6.10
N CYS A 196 0.06 9.09 5.08
CA CYS A 196 -0.28 9.74 3.82
C CYS A 196 -0.87 8.78 2.79
N ASN A 197 -0.33 7.57 2.64
CA ASN A 197 -0.93 6.52 1.81
C ASN A 197 -1.81 5.59 2.68
N PRO A 198 -3.15 5.71 2.62
CA PRO A 198 -4.06 4.91 3.43
C PRO A 198 -4.04 3.41 3.07
N LEU A 199 -3.47 3.03 1.92
CA LEU A 199 -3.29 1.64 1.54
C LEU A 199 -2.09 0.98 2.25
N ALA A 200 -1.15 1.73 2.82
CA ALA A 200 0.10 1.22 3.40
C ALA A 200 -0.07 0.56 4.79
N VAL A 201 -0.97 -0.43 4.87
CA VAL A 201 -1.38 -1.11 6.10
C VAL A 201 -1.37 -2.65 5.97
N GLY A 202 -0.91 -3.18 4.84
CA GLY A 202 -1.00 -4.61 4.52
C GLY A 202 -0.25 -5.55 5.47
N GLN A 203 0.75 -5.05 6.20
CA GLN A 203 1.49 -5.81 7.21
C GLN A 203 0.66 -6.14 8.46
N TYR A 204 -0.49 -5.49 8.66
CA TYR A 204 -1.42 -5.77 9.77
C TYR A 204 -2.63 -6.61 9.36
N VAL A 205 -2.67 -7.10 8.11
CA VAL A 205 -3.67 -8.10 7.73
C VAL A 205 -3.32 -9.43 8.36
N ASN A 206 -4.20 -9.93 9.21
CA ASN A 206 -4.01 -11.16 9.97
C ASN A 206 -4.22 -12.41 9.09
N ASN A 207 -3.66 -13.53 9.53
CA ASN A 207 -3.91 -14.82 8.90
C ASN A 207 -5.37 -15.23 9.09
N CYS A 208 -5.91 -15.94 8.12
CA CYS A 208 -7.20 -16.60 8.23
C CYS A 208 -7.16 -17.72 9.28
N SER A 209 -8.34 -18.05 9.80
CA SER A 209 -8.59 -19.25 10.59
C SER A 209 -9.78 -20.02 10.00
N ASN A 210 -10.10 -21.19 10.55
CA ASN A 210 -11.27 -21.95 10.11
C ASN A 210 -12.57 -21.13 10.23
N ASP A 211 -12.68 -20.31 11.27
CA ASP A 211 -13.86 -19.47 11.53
C ASP A 211 -13.79 -18.10 10.84
N ARG A 212 -12.60 -17.70 10.39
CA ARG A 212 -12.33 -16.41 9.73
C ARG A 212 -11.63 -16.67 8.39
N PRO A 213 -12.38 -17.05 7.35
CA PRO A 213 -11.79 -17.40 6.05
C PRO A 213 -11.12 -16.18 5.41
N ALA A 214 -10.07 -16.45 4.62
CA ALA A 214 -9.39 -15.40 3.87
C ALA A 214 -10.37 -14.70 2.92
N ASN A 215 -10.37 -13.37 2.94
CA ASN A 215 -11.15 -12.51 2.04
C ASN A 215 -10.25 -11.61 1.18
N VAL A 216 -8.93 -11.63 1.41
CA VAL A 216 -7.92 -11.02 0.57
C VAL A 216 -6.77 -12.00 0.32
N CYS A 217 -6.01 -11.80 -0.77
CA CYS A 217 -4.76 -12.53 -1.03
C CYS A 217 -3.62 -11.57 -1.34
N TYR A 218 -2.40 -11.99 -1.05
CA TYR A 218 -1.20 -11.30 -1.53
C TYR A 218 -1.04 -11.50 -3.02
N GLN A 219 -0.61 -10.45 -3.70
CA GLN A 219 -0.25 -10.48 -5.11
C GLN A 219 1.00 -9.62 -5.30
N GLU A 220 2.01 -10.20 -5.93
CA GLU A 220 3.24 -9.51 -6.29
C GLU A 220 3.02 -8.61 -7.51
N PHE A 221 3.56 -7.39 -7.44
CA PHE A 221 3.45 -6.36 -8.46
C PHE A 221 4.80 -5.68 -8.66
N GLU A 222 5.23 -5.52 -9.91
CA GLU A 222 6.44 -4.78 -10.25
C GLU A 222 6.07 -3.37 -10.69
N VAL A 223 6.62 -2.37 -10.00
CA VAL A 223 6.40 -0.97 -10.36
C VAL A 223 7.14 -0.68 -11.68
N PRO A 224 6.44 -0.20 -12.72
CA PRO A 224 7.09 0.11 -14.00
C PRO A 224 8.16 1.19 -13.86
N ALA A 225 9.23 1.08 -14.66
CA ALA A 225 10.30 2.09 -14.69
C ALA A 225 9.78 3.51 -14.98
N VAL A 226 8.72 3.62 -15.78
CA VAL A 226 8.07 4.88 -16.18
C VAL A 226 7.03 5.40 -15.18
N PHE A 227 7.04 4.91 -13.93
CA PHE A 227 6.12 5.38 -12.88
C PHE A 227 6.33 6.88 -12.59
N PRO A 228 5.27 7.70 -12.52
CA PRO A 228 5.38 9.15 -12.32
C PRO A 228 6.15 9.50 -11.05
N ILE A 229 7.20 10.31 -11.20
CA ILE A 229 8.18 10.59 -10.14
C ILE A 229 7.53 11.26 -8.93
N GLU A 230 6.59 12.18 -9.17
CA GLU A 230 5.84 12.90 -8.15
C GLU A 230 4.93 11.99 -7.31
N LEU A 231 4.56 10.82 -7.85
CA LEU A 231 3.70 9.86 -7.17
C LEU A 231 4.50 8.78 -6.42
N LYS A 232 5.82 8.66 -6.66
CA LYS A 232 6.67 7.72 -5.93
C LYS A 232 6.68 7.97 -4.42
N GLN A 233 6.38 9.21 -4.00
CA GLN A 233 6.24 9.58 -2.58
C GLN A 233 5.15 8.79 -1.83
N TYR A 234 4.27 8.09 -2.54
CA TYR A 234 3.20 7.26 -1.96
C TYR A 234 3.50 5.75 -2.00
N LEU A 235 4.61 5.32 -2.64
CA LEU A 235 5.01 3.92 -2.65
C LEU A 235 5.62 3.55 -1.30
N PRO A 236 5.04 2.62 -0.51
CA PRO A 236 5.51 2.33 0.83
C PRO A 236 6.61 1.24 0.84
N ASN A 237 7.30 1.07 -0.29
CA ASN A 237 8.34 0.08 -0.48
C ASN A 237 9.63 0.77 -0.91
N ILE A 238 10.77 0.25 -0.45
CA ILE A 238 12.08 0.78 -0.81
C ILE A 238 13.13 -0.32 -0.93
N ALA A 239 14.02 -0.22 -1.90
CA ALA A 239 15.12 -1.17 -2.05
C ALA A 239 16.18 -0.97 -0.95
N TYR A 240 16.61 -2.08 -0.34
CA TYR A 240 17.69 -2.05 0.65
C TYR A 240 18.99 -1.54 0.02
N SER A 241 19.39 -2.07 -1.13
CA SER A 241 20.57 -1.62 -1.88
C SER A 241 20.22 -0.60 -2.96
N TYR A 242 21.15 0.31 -3.24
CA TYR A 242 21.05 1.28 -4.34
C TYR A 242 21.40 0.65 -5.70
N ASP A 243 22.24 -0.38 -5.70
CA ASP A 243 23.04 -0.81 -6.86
C ASP A 243 22.30 -1.71 -7.87
N LYS A 244 20.97 -1.84 -7.78
CA LYS A 244 20.21 -2.75 -8.65
C LYS A 244 19.15 -2.04 -9.47
N GLN A 245 19.27 -2.20 -10.79
CA GLN A 245 18.31 -1.76 -11.81
C GLN A 245 17.00 -2.57 -11.84
N SER A 246 16.75 -3.42 -10.85
CA SER A 246 15.51 -4.20 -10.79
C SER A 246 14.30 -3.27 -10.59
N PRO A 247 13.16 -3.55 -11.24
CA PRO A 247 11.90 -2.91 -10.89
C PRO A 247 11.64 -2.97 -9.39
N LEU A 248 11.03 -1.91 -8.83
CA LEU A 248 10.66 -1.90 -7.43
C LEU A 248 9.53 -2.93 -7.22
N ARG A 249 9.77 -3.94 -6.39
CA ARG A 249 8.76 -4.95 -6.03
C ARG A 249 7.82 -4.40 -4.96
N CYS A 250 6.53 -4.48 -5.24
CA CYS A 250 5.46 -4.25 -4.28
C CYS A 250 4.67 -5.54 -4.08
N VAL A 251 4.03 -5.66 -2.93
CA VAL A 251 3.03 -6.71 -2.68
C VAL A 251 1.73 -6.01 -2.33
N VAL A 252 0.70 -6.23 -3.13
CA VAL A 252 -0.64 -5.70 -2.89
C VAL A 252 -1.53 -6.79 -2.31
N LEU A 253 -2.59 -6.39 -1.61
CA LEU A 253 -3.63 -7.30 -1.16
C LEU A 253 -4.88 -7.06 -1.98
N VAL A 254 -5.36 -8.12 -2.62
CA VAL A 254 -6.50 -8.09 -3.55
C VAL A 254 -7.69 -8.82 -2.94
N ALA A 255 -8.88 -8.24 -3.07
CA ALA A 255 -10.11 -8.84 -2.54
C ALA A 255 -10.51 -10.11 -3.31
N LEU A 256 -10.75 -11.20 -2.59
CA LEU A 256 -11.19 -12.50 -3.16
C LEU A 256 -12.71 -12.56 -3.39
N ARG A 257 -13.45 -11.70 -2.70
CA ARG A 257 -14.90 -11.51 -2.77
C ARG A 257 -15.23 -10.06 -2.42
N ASP A 258 -16.50 -9.70 -2.54
CA ASP A 258 -16.97 -8.44 -1.98
C ASP A 258 -16.81 -8.43 -0.45
N ILE A 259 -16.32 -7.31 0.11
CA ILE A 259 -16.05 -7.12 1.54
C ILE A 259 -16.81 -5.88 2.01
N LYS A 260 -17.72 -6.08 2.97
CA LYS A 260 -18.60 -5.05 3.49
C LYS A 260 -17.90 -4.21 4.56
N GLN A 261 -18.39 -2.99 4.74
CA GLN A 261 -18.05 -2.15 5.88
C GLN A 261 -18.19 -2.92 7.20
N GLY A 262 -17.20 -2.77 8.07
CA GLY A 262 -17.09 -3.43 9.37
C GLY A 262 -16.38 -4.78 9.34
N GLU A 263 -16.15 -5.37 8.16
CA GLU A 263 -15.40 -6.62 8.07
C GLU A 263 -13.89 -6.41 8.24
N GLU A 264 -13.24 -7.33 8.96
CA GLU A 264 -11.78 -7.44 9.06
C GLU A 264 -11.22 -8.16 7.84
N LEU A 265 -10.06 -7.73 7.37
CA LEU A 265 -9.31 -8.37 6.30
C LEU A 265 -8.50 -9.54 6.87
N PHE A 266 -8.61 -10.69 6.23
CA PHE A 266 -7.84 -11.88 6.52
C PHE A 266 -7.22 -12.41 5.22
N SER A 267 -5.94 -12.73 5.29
CA SER A 267 -5.18 -13.34 4.20
C SER A 267 -4.77 -14.76 4.55
N ASN A 268 -4.29 -15.50 3.57
CA ASN A 268 -3.59 -16.75 3.81
C ASN A 268 -2.10 -16.54 3.56
N TYR A 269 -1.26 -16.80 4.57
CA TYR A 269 0.19 -16.56 4.50
C TYR A 269 0.98 -17.59 3.67
N TYR A 270 0.35 -18.64 3.17
CA TYR A 270 1.07 -19.74 2.52
C TYR A 270 0.68 -19.92 1.05
N THR A 271 1.58 -19.56 0.15
CA THR A 271 1.51 -19.90 -1.28
C THR A 271 2.60 -20.93 -1.60
N ILE A 272 2.24 -21.99 -2.33
CA ILE A 272 3.18 -22.96 -2.92
C ILE A 272 3.10 -22.84 -4.44
N VAL A 273 4.24 -22.67 -5.08
CA VAL A 273 4.41 -22.74 -6.54
C VAL A 273 5.19 -24.01 -6.88
N SER A 274 4.76 -24.72 -7.93
CA SER A 274 5.37 -25.96 -8.43
C SER A 274 6.01 -25.75 -9.79
#